data_AF-A0A519NW09-F1
#
_entry.id   AF-A0A519NW09-F1
#
_cell.length_a   1.000
_cell.length_b   1.000
_cell.length_c   1.000
_cell.angle_alpha   90.00
_cell.angle_beta   90.00
_cell.angle_gamma   90.00
#
_symmetry.space_group_name_H-M   'P 1'
#
loop_
_entity.id
_entity.type
_entity.pdbx_description
1 polymer ?
#
loop_
_entity_poly.entity_id
_entity_poly.type
_entity_poly.pdbx_seq_one_letter_code
_entity_poly.pdbx_strand_id
1 'polypeptide(L)'
;GGARGLTPFGVETAKDATAVDLKEFWHTGRELPAGHAYGQYMRANLWPTEIPGFRDHLYGMFEALDALGRKLLKGIARYMKLGDDFFEDKVELGNSVLRMLHYPPVPADAPGVRAGAHEDINVITLLLGAEEAGLQLKDANGQWLDIAPPAGALVVNIGDMLQRLTNHVLPSTTHRVVNPAPERRGFARYSTPFFLHFNPDYVIETLPSTITPENPDRYAGQSIMAEDFLTQRLKEIRLL
;
A
#
# COMPACT_ATOMS: atom_id res chain seq x y z
N GLY A 1 -11.06 14.33 -3.38
CA GLY A 1 -11.63 13.19 -4.14
C GLY A 1 -10.47 12.43 -4.73
N GLY A 2 -10.50 11.09 -4.71
CA GLY A 2 -9.35 10.28 -5.14
C GLY A 2 -9.34 8.83 -4.61
N ALA A 3 -10.27 8.45 -3.72
CA ALA A 3 -10.30 7.10 -3.14
C ALA A 3 -10.72 5.98 -4.11
N ARG A 4 -11.40 6.31 -5.23
CA ARG A 4 -11.86 5.38 -6.28
C ARG A 4 -11.81 6.08 -7.64
N GLY A 5 -11.53 5.32 -8.69
CA GLY A 5 -11.45 5.85 -10.06
C GLY A 5 -10.18 6.66 -10.34
N LEU A 6 -10.23 7.50 -11.37
CA LEU A 6 -9.10 8.29 -11.86
C LEU A 6 -8.80 9.50 -10.97
N THR A 7 -7.53 9.66 -10.63
CA THR A 7 -6.94 10.93 -10.21
C THR A 7 -6.00 11.40 -11.31
N PRO A 8 -6.27 12.57 -11.95
CA PRO A 8 -5.45 13.08 -13.04
C PRO A 8 -4.16 13.72 -12.51
N PHE A 9 -3.26 14.05 -13.45
CA PHE A 9 -2.01 14.75 -13.17
C PHE A 9 -2.22 16.03 -12.35
N GLY A 10 -1.29 16.29 -11.44
CA GLY A 10 -1.21 17.54 -10.69
C GLY A 10 -2.28 17.79 -9.63
N VAL A 11 -3.05 16.76 -9.27
CA VAL A 11 -3.98 16.82 -8.14
C VAL A 11 -3.29 16.44 -6.83
N GLU A 12 -2.40 15.44 -6.84
CA GLU A 12 -1.55 15.13 -5.69
C GLU A 12 -0.21 15.87 -5.81
N THR A 13 0.15 16.63 -4.77
CA THR A 13 1.48 17.23 -4.63
C THR A 13 2.21 16.48 -3.53
N ALA A 14 3.39 15.93 -3.82
CA ALA A 14 4.24 15.36 -2.77
C ALA A 14 4.55 16.45 -1.72
N LYS A 15 4.57 16.06 -0.43
CA LYS A 15 4.90 16.96 0.67
C LYS A 15 6.24 17.65 0.39
N ASP A 16 6.24 18.98 0.42
CA ASP A 16 7.39 19.87 0.20
C ASP A 16 7.92 19.96 -1.26
N ALA A 17 7.20 19.42 -2.25
CA ALA A 17 7.59 19.55 -3.67
C ALA A 17 7.08 20.87 -4.30
N THR A 18 7.98 21.58 -4.98
CA THR A 18 7.65 22.76 -5.81
C THR A 18 7.20 22.39 -7.23
N ALA A 19 7.46 21.15 -7.65
CA ALA A 19 7.06 20.61 -8.94
C ALA A 19 5.79 19.76 -8.81
N VAL A 20 4.89 19.90 -9.77
CA VAL A 20 3.65 19.13 -9.90
C VAL A 20 4.00 17.66 -10.11
N ASP A 21 3.39 16.75 -9.34
CA ASP A 21 3.65 15.31 -9.46
C ASP A 21 3.12 14.83 -10.83
N LEU A 22 4.04 14.43 -11.72
CA LEU A 22 3.73 13.88 -13.04
C LEU A 22 3.37 12.40 -12.87
N LYS A 23 2.25 12.13 -12.21
CA LYS A 23 1.63 10.81 -12.15
C LYS A 23 0.11 10.94 -12.19
N GLU A 24 -0.52 9.97 -12.80
CA GLU A 24 -1.96 9.75 -12.70
C GLU A 24 -2.18 8.35 -12.15
N PHE A 25 -3.33 8.14 -11.52
CA PHE A 25 -3.63 6.82 -10.98
C PHE A 25 -5.12 6.49 -11.01
N TRP A 26 -5.39 5.19 -11.04
CA TRP A 26 -6.72 4.63 -10.90
C TRP A 26 -6.81 3.77 -9.64
N HIS A 27 -7.79 4.04 -8.79
CA HIS A 27 -8.07 3.22 -7.60
C HIS A 27 -9.27 2.30 -7.77
N THR A 28 -9.03 1.03 -7.49
CA THR A 28 -10.06 -0.01 -7.36
C THR A 28 -10.02 -0.55 -5.93
N GLY A 29 -11.15 -0.50 -5.23
CA GLY A 29 -11.32 -1.14 -3.92
C GLY A 29 -12.16 -2.40 -4.00
N ARG A 30 -12.45 -2.98 -2.84
CA ARG A 30 -13.36 -4.13 -2.70
C ARG A 30 -14.80 -3.75 -3.09
N GLU A 31 -15.48 -4.60 -3.86
CA GLU A 31 -16.93 -4.49 -4.07
C GLU A 31 -17.67 -5.10 -2.87
N LEU A 32 -18.60 -4.35 -2.29
CA LEU A 32 -19.41 -4.78 -1.16
C LEU A 32 -20.85 -5.06 -1.61
N PRO A 33 -21.56 -6.01 -0.96
CA PRO A 33 -22.99 -6.16 -1.14
C PRO A 33 -23.75 -4.87 -0.83
N ALA A 34 -24.88 -4.65 -1.51
CA ALA A 34 -25.73 -3.49 -1.26
C ALA A 34 -26.18 -3.46 0.22
N GLY A 35 -26.05 -2.30 0.87
CA GLY A 35 -26.43 -2.11 2.27
C GLY A 35 -25.42 -2.65 3.30
N HIS A 36 -24.25 -3.14 2.88
CA HIS A 36 -23.22 -3.56 3.82
C HIS A 36 -22.76 -2.42 4.73
N ALA A 37 -22.55 -2.70 6.02
CA ALA A 37 -22.21 -1.67 7.02
C ALA A 37 -20.93 -0.90 6.69
N TYR A 38 -19.93 -1.56 6.10
CA TYR A 38 -18.69 -0.91 5.65
C TYR A 38 -18.87 0.05 4.47
N GLY A 39 -20.03 0.11 3.83
CA GLY A 39 -20.32 1.08 2.76
C GLY A 39 -20.16 2.53 3.21
N GLN A 40 -20.21 2.81 4.52
CA GLN A 40 -19.92 4.12 5.09
C GLN A 40 -18.43 4.53 4.95
N TYR A 41 -17.52 3.57 4.88
CA TYR A 41 -16.07 3.76 4.75
C TYR A 41 -15.59 3.48 3.31
N MET A 42 -16.16 2.45 2.69
CA MET A 42 -15.72 1.86 1.44
C MET A 42 -16.66 2.26 0.30
N ARG A 43 -16.26 3.30 -0.45
CA ARG A 43 -17.02 3.78 -1.61
C ARG A 43 -17.03 2.74 -2.74
N ALA A 44 -18.14 2.71 -3.48
CA ALA A 44 -18.28 1.88 -4.68
C ALA A 44 -17.21 2.22 -5.73
N ASN A 45 -16.78 1.20 -6.48
CA ASN A 45 -15.88 1.37 -7.61
C ASN A 45 -16.55 2.15 -8.73
N LEU A 46 -15.74 2.90 -9.47
CA LEU A 46 -16.10 3.43 -10.78
C LEU A 46 -15.53 2.49 -11.83
N TRP A 47 -16.18 2.39 -12.99
CA TRP A 47 -15.73 1.54 -14.09
C TRP A 47 -15.90 2.30 -15.41
N PRO A 48 -14.82 2.51 -16.20
CA PRO A 48 -14.93 3.15 -17.50
C PRO A 48 -15.64 2.20 -18.46
N THR A 49 -16.45 2.76 -19.36
CA THR A 49 -17.22 1.98 -20.36
C THR A 49 -16.56 1.96 -21.73
N GLU A 50 -15.61 2.87 -21.94
CA GLU A 50 -14.89 3.11 -23.19
C GLU A 50 -13.79 2.07 -23.44
N ILE A 51 -13.38 1.31 -22.42
CA ILE A 51 -12.36 0.26 -22.51
C ILE A 51 -13.02 -1.10 -22.23
N PRO A 52 -13.33 -1.90 -23.27
CA PRO A 52 -13.94 -3.21 -23.10
C PRO A 52 -13.11 -4.12 -22.18
N GLY A 53 -13.78 -4.78 -21.23
CA GLY A 53 -13.15 -5.70 -20.29
C GLY A 53 -12.35 -5.05 -19.16
N PHE A 54 -12.30 -3.71 -19.05
CA PHE A 54 -11.51 -3.05 -18.00
C PHE A 54 -11.88 -3.52 -16.59
N ARG A 55 -13.18 -3.61 -16.29
CA ARG A 55 -13.68 -4.11 -15.00
C ARG A 55 -13.21 -5.54 -14.73
N ASP A 56 -13.44 -6.45 -15.67
CA ASP A 56 -13.19 -7.88 -15.45
C ASP A 56 -11.70 -8.16 -15.20
N HIS A 57 -10.81 -7.55 -16.00
CA HIS A 57 -9.37 -7.72 -15.82
C HIS A 57 -8.87 -7.07 -14.53
N LEU A 58 -9.30 -5.83 -14.25
CA LEU A 58 -8.78 -5.10 -13.10
C LEU A 58 -9.32 -5.64 -11.77
N TYR A 59 -10.59 -6.03 -11.73
CA TYR A 59 -11.17 -6.64 -10.54
C TYR A 59 -10.69 -8.09 -10.35
N GLY A 60 -10.51 -8.86 -11.43
CA GLY A 60 -9.86 -10.18 -11.33
C GLY A 60 -8.43 -10.09 -10.77
N MET A 61 -7.68 -9.05 -11.14
CA MET A 61 -6.37 -8.77 -10.54
C MET A 61 -6.47 -8.41 -9.06
N PHE A 62 -7.45 -7.58 -8.67
CA PHE A 62 -7.72 -7.27 -7.27
C PHE A 62 -7.96 -8.54 -6.45
N GLU A 63 -8.85 -9.42 -6.91
CA GLU A 63 -9.19 -10.67 -6.21
C GLU A 63 -8.00 -11.62 -6.10
N ALA A 64 -7.20 -11.74 -7.17
CA ALA A 64 -6.00 -12.58 -7.18
C ALA A 64 -4.94 -12.09 -6.19
N LEU A 65 -4.70 -10.78 -6.12
CA LEU A 65 -3.74 -10.17 -5.19
C LEU A 65 -4.24 -10.21 -3.74
N ASP A 66 -5.54 -10.06 -3.51
CA ASP A 66 -6.15 -10.23 -2.19
C ASP A 66 -5.99 -11.66 -1.66
N ALA A 67 -6.30 -12.66 -2.50
CA ALA A 67 -6.12 -14.07 -2.17
C ALA A 67 -4.64 -14.42 -1.91
N LEU A 68 -3.72 -13.88 -2.72
CA LEU A 68 -2.28 -14.06 -2.51
C LEU A 68 -1.80 -13.39 -1.22
N GLY A 69 -2.26 -12.17 -0.92
CA GLY A 69 -1.94 -11.47 0.30
C GLY A 69 -2.38 -12.24 1.54
N ARG A 70 -3.60 -12.81 1.54
CA ARG A 70 -4.09 -13.70 2.59
C ARG A 70 -3.20 -14.93 2.79
N LYS A 71 -2.73 -15.54 1.69
CA LYS A 71 -1.77 -16.66 1.76
C LYS A 71 -0.43 -16.25 2.38
N LEU A 72 0.08 -15.07 2.03
CA LEU A 72 1.32 -14.53 2.61
C LEU A 72 1.16 -14.25 4.11
N LEU A 73 0.00 -13.73 4.52
CA LEU A 73 -0.31 -13.50 5.93
C LEU A 73 -0.31 -14.79 6.76
N LYS A 74 -0.68 -15.94 6.18
CA LYS A 74 -0.50 -17.25 6.86
C LYS A 74 0.98 -17.52 7.16
N GLY A 75 1.87 -17.18 6.24
CA GLY A 75 3.33 -17.27 6.44
C GLY A 75 3.81 -16.37 7.58
N ILE A 76 3.32 -15.13 7.64
CA ILE A 76 3.61 -14.18 8.72
C ILE A 76 3.07 -14.70 10.05
N ALA A 77 1.83 -15.21 10.08
CA ALA A 77 1.22 -15.75 11.30
C ALA A 77 2.00 -16.95 11.85
N ARG A 78 2.52 -17.83 10.98
CA ARG A 78 3.43 -18.93 11.36
C ARG A 78 4.73 -18.42 11.96
N TYR A 79 5.36 -17.44 11.32
CA TYR A 79 6.58 -16.81 11.83
C TYR A 79 6.35 -16.22 13.24
N MET A 80 5.19 -15.59 13.44
CA MET A 80 4.78 -14.99 14.72
C MET A 80 4.16 -15.97 15.72
N LYS A 81 4.01 -17.25 15.35
CA LYS A 81 3.39 -18.32 16.16
C LYS A 81 1.95 -18.03 16.60
N LEU A 82 1.15 -17.40 15.74
CA LEU A 82 -0.24 -17.00 16.00
C LEU A 82 -1.30 -18.01 15.50
N GLY A 83 -0.87 -19.01 14.73
CA GLY A 83 -1.76 -19.95 14.02
C GLY A 83 -2.08 -19.48 12.60
N ASP A 84 -2.24 -20.43 11.68
CA ASP A 84 -2.33 -20.17 10.23
C ASP A 84 -3.47 -19.23 9.83
N ASP A 85 -4.59 -19.29 10.54
CA ASP A 85 -5.81 -18.54 10.21
C ASP A 85 -5.96 -17.26 11.05
N PHE A 86 -4.93 -16.86 11.82
CA PHE A 86 -4.99 -15.71 12.72
C PHE A 86 -5.49 -14.42 12.04
N PHE A 87 -5.08 -14.19 10.80
CA PHE A 87 -5.45 -12.99 10.04
C PHE A 87 -6.72 -13.12 9.22
N GLU A 88 -7.28 -14.32 9.07
CA GLU A 88 -8.30 -14.61 8.07
C GLU A 88 -9.59 -13.81 8.30
N ASP A 89 -10.03 -13.69 9.55
CA ASP A 89 -11.19 -12.93 10.04
C ASP A 89 -10.89 -11.43 10.27
N LYS A 90 -9.68 -10.98 9.91
CA LYS A 90 -9.24 -9.59 10.09
C LYS A 90 -9.05 -8.87 8.77
N VAL A 91 -9.05 -9.58 7.63
CA VAL A 91 -8.73 -9.01 6.31
C VAL A 91 -9.70 -9.44 5.20
N GLU A 92 -10.64 -10.35 5.47
CA GLU A 92 -11.61 -10.91 4.53
C GLU A 92 -12.50 -9.86 3.87
N LEU A 93 -12.76 -8.75 4.55
CA LEU A 93 -13.50 -7.59 4.05
C LEU A 93 -12.67 -6.30 4.16
N GLY A 94 -11.34 -6.42 4.17
CA GLY A 94 -10.44 -5.30 4.32
C GLY A 94 -10.69 -4.19 3.31
N ASN A 95 -10.42 -2.94 3.72
CA ASN A 95 -10.48 -1.75 2.85
C ASN A 95 -9.27 -1.70 1.88
N SER A 96 -8.94 -2.86 1.30
CA SER A 96 -7.81 -3.04 0.40
C SER A 96 -8.02 -2.24 -0.89
N VAL A 97 -6.92 -1.78 -1.47
CA VAL A 97 -6.92 -0.95 -2.68
C VAL A 97 -5.89 -1.46 -3.66
N LEU A 98 -6.32 -1.72 -4.89
CA LEU A 98 -5.44 -1.84 -6.06
C LEU A 98 -5.29 -0.45 -6.68
N ARG A 99 -4.05 0.03 -6.79
CA ARG A 99 -3.73 1.32 -7.43
C ARG A 99 -2.97 1.04 -8.71
N MET A 100 -3.53 1.42 -9.85
CA MET A 100 -2.75 1.50 -11.08
C MET A 100 -2.14 2.88 -11.18
N LEU A 101 -0.81 2.99 -11.26
CA LEU A 101 -0.12 4.25 -11.50
C LEU A 101 0.45 4.27 -12.92
N HIS A 102 0.34 5.43 -13.55
CA HIS A 102 1.04 5.75 -14.78
C HIS A 102 1.94 6.97 -14.53
N TYR A 103 3.24 6.76 -14.76
CA TYR A 103 4.25 7.81 -14.81
C TYR A 103 4.59 8.06 -16.29
N PRO A 104 4.23 9.21 -16.86
CA PRO A 104 4.56 9.54 -18.24
C PRO A 104 6.08 9.68 -18.41
N PRO A 105 6.56 9.64 -19.67
CA PRO A 105 7.92 10.02 -20.01
C PRO A 105 8.26 11.41 -19.48
N VAL A 106 9.50 11.58 -19.00
CA VAL A 106 10.00 12.87 -18.50
C VAL A 106 11.25 13.30 -19.28
N PRO A 107 11.48 14.62 -19.45
CA PRO A 107 12.73 15.12 -20.03
C PRO A 107 13.98 14.61 -19.30
N ALA A 108 15.10 14.52 -20.01
CA ALA A 108 16.35 13.99 -19.47
C ALA A 108 16.88 14.81 -18.28
N ASP A 109 16.54 16.09 -18.20
CA ASP A 109 16.91 17.06 -17.17
C ASP A 109 15.84 17.25 -16.08
N ALA A 110 14.74 16.47 -16.11
CA ALA A 110 13.66 16.60 -15.14
C ALA A 110 14.19 16.46 -13.69
N PRO A 111 13.99 17.49 -12.84
CA PRO A 111 14.38 17.41 -11.44
C PRO A 111 13.43 16.49 -10.66
N GLY A 112 13.91 15.89 -9.56
CA GLY A 112 13.05 15.27 -8.55
C GLY A 112 13.12 13.75 -8.44
N VAL A 113 12.11 13.21 -7.77
CA VAL A 113 11.93 11.81 -7.38
C VAL A 113 10.48 11.46 -7.76
N ARG A 114 10.23 10.31 -8.40
CA ARG A 114 8.88 9.90 -8.86
C ARG A 114 7.92 9.58 -7.71
N ALA A 115 8.44 9.12 -6.58
CA ALA A 115 7.69 9.02 -5.34
C ALA A 115 8.62 9.31 -4.16
N GLY A 116 8.27 10.31 -3.35
CA GLY A 116 9.03 10.70 -2.16
C GLY A 116 9.18 9.55 -1.15
N ALA A 117 10.09 9.71 -0.19
CA ALA A 117 10.26 8.75 0.89
C ALA A 117 9.00 8.66 1.75
N HIS A 118 8.44 7.46 1.89
CA HIS A 118 7.24 7.20 2.69
C HIS A 118 7.21 5.76 3.21
N GLU A 119 6.24 5.52 4.08
CA GLU A 119 5.84 4.20 4.57
C GLU A 119 4.42 3.93 4.10
N ASP A 120 4.07 2.65 3.99
CA ASP A 120 2.73 2.23 3.62
C ASP A 120 1.87 2.10 4.87
N ILE A 121 0.65 2.65 4.85
CA ILE A 121 -0.21 2.71 6.04
C ILE A 121 -0.83 1.34 6.39
N ASN A 122 -0.99 0.49 5.38
CA ASN A 122 -1.79 -0.74 5.39
C ASN A 122 -1.11 -1.94 6.11
N VAL A 123 -1.62 -3.16 5.92
CA VAL A 123 -1.08 -4.38 6.56
C VAL A 123 0.18 -4.84 5.84
N ILE A 124 0.03 -5.17 4.55
CA ILE A 124 1.12 -5.50 3.63
C ILE A 124 0.82 -4.92 2.24
N THR A 125 1.85 -4.57 1.50
CA THR A 125 1.73 -4.13 0.11
C THR A 125 2.35 -5.18 -0.81
N LEU A 126 1.66 -5.53 -1.89
CA LEU A 126 2.16 -6.41 -2.94
C LEU A 126 2.39 -5.57 -4.19
N LEU A 127 3.64 -5.48 -4.64
CA LEU A 127 4.03 -4.68 -5.79
C LEU A 127 4.49 -5.57 -6.94
N LEU A 128 3.68 -5.58 -8.00
CA LEU A 128 4.03 -6.10 -9.33
C LEU A 128 4.77 -5.03 -10.14
N GLY A 129 5.61 -5.46 -11.08
CA GLY A 129 6.33 -4.54 -11.97
C GLY A 129 7.53 -3.85 -11.31
N ALA A 130 8.01 -4.38 -10.18
CA ALA A 130 9.14 -3.82 -9.44
C ALA A 130 10.50 -4.07 -10.11
N GLU A 131 10.55 -4.88 -11.17
CA GLU A 131 11.72 -5.01 -12.05
C GLU A 131 12.08 -3.69 -12.74
N GLU A 132 11.13 -2.76 -12.85
CA GLU A 132 11.37 -1.40 -13.31
C GLU A 132 12.18 -0.62 -12.27
N ALA A 133 13.41 -0.27 -12.63
CA ALA A 133 14.40 0.37 -11.76
C ALA A 133 13.88 1.62 -11.03
N GLY A 134 14.38 1.82 -9.81
CA GLY A 134 14.20 3.05 -9.04
C GLY A 134 13.55 2.86 -7.67
N LEU A 135 13.00 1.69 -7.35
CA LEU A 135 12.55 1.38 -6.00
C LEU A 135 13.75 1.26 -5.06
N GLN A 136 13.74 2.02 -3.98
CA GLN A 136 14.76 1.96 -2.93
C GLN A 136 14.12 1.81 -1.55
N LEU A 137 14.69 0.96 -0.71
CA LEU A 137 14.37 0.91 0.72
C LEU A 137 15.44 1.62 1.55
N LYS A 138 15.07 2.11 2.73
CA LYS A 138 16.02 2.63 3.71
C LYS A 138 16.31 1.57 4.76
N ASP A 139 17.59 1.20 4.91
CA ASP A 139 18.01 0.21 5.90
C ASP A 139 18.10 0.80 7.32
N ALA A 140 18.40 -0.05 8.31
CA ALA A 140 18.54 0.35 9.71
C ALA A 140 19.71 1.32 9.98
N ASN A 141 20.71 1.38 9.09
CA ASN A 141 21.82 2.34 9.15
C ASN A 141 21.48 3.66 8.44
N GLY A 142 20.28 3.76 7.87
CA GLY A 142 19.81 4.92 7.11
C GLY A 142 20.30 4.99 5.67
N GLN A 143 20.90 3.91 5.15
CA GLN A 143 21.36 3.79 3.76
C GLN A 143 20.20 3.41 2.83
N TRP A 144 20.23 3.94 1.61
CA TRP A 144 19.27 3.56 0.57
C TRP A 144 19.79 2.35 -0.21
N LEU A 145 19.00 1.28 -0.27
CA LEU A 145 19.28 0.05 -1.00
C LEU A 145 18.34 -0.08 -2.19
N ASP A 146 18.88 -0.33 -3.37
CA ASP A 146 18.09 -0.61 -4.57
C ASP A 146 17.41 -1.98 -4.49
N ILE A 147 16.13 -2.02 -4.84
CA ILE A 147 15.36 -3.26 -5.00
C ILE A 147 15.22 -3.57 -6.48
N ALA A 148 15.91 -4.62 -6.91
CA ALA A 148 15.91 -5.10 -8.29
C ALA A 148 15.50 -6.59 -8.31
N PRO A 149 14.20 -6.89 -8.16
CA PRO A 149 13.70 -8.26 -8.17
C PRO A 149 13.82 -8.85 -9.59
N PRO A 150 13.96 -10.17 -9.73
CA PRO A 150 13.95 -10.82 -11.04
C PRO A 150 12.56 -10.71 -11.70
N ALA A 151 12.51 -10.85 -13.03
CA ALA A 151 11.25 -10.83 -13.77
C ALA A 151 10.26 -11.88 -13.22
N GLY A 152 9.01 -11.46 -13.04
CA GLY A 152 7.94 -12.30 -12.49
C GLY A 152 7.92 -12.42 -10.95
N ALA A 153 8.83 -11.73 -10.25
CA ALA A 153 8.77 -11.64 -8.79
C ALA A 153 7.88 -10.49 -8.30
N LEU A 154 7.43 -10.62 -7.05
CA LEU A 154 6.68 -9.62 -6.31
C LEU A 154 7.57 -9.04 -5.21
N VAL A 155 7.56 -7.72 -5.07
CA VAL A 155 8.07 -7.08 -3.86
C VAL A 155 6.94 -6.98 -2.86
N VAL A 156 7.19 -7.40 -1.62
CA VAL A 156 6.21 -7.35 -0.54
C VAL A 156 6.83 -6.66 0.65
N ASN A 157 6.14 -5.66 1.19
CA ASN A 157 6.56 -4.94 2.40
C ASN A 157 5.46 -4.92 3.46
N ILE A 158 5.88 -4.80 4.71
CA ILE A 158 5.04 -4.57 5.88
C ILE A 158 4.60 -3.10 5.87
N GLY A 159 3.37 -2.82 6.27
CA GLY A 159 2.87 -1.46 6.50
C GLY A 159 2.57 -1.16 7.97
N ASP A 160 2.20 0.09 8.23
CA ASP A 160 2.07 0.66 9.57
C ASP A 160 1.03 -0.06 10.44
N MET A 161 -0.07 -0.56 9.85
CA MET A 161 -1.08 -1.33 10.60
C MET A 161 -0.47 -2.60 11.22
N LEU A 162 0.33 -3.34 10.45
CA LEU A 162 0.95 -4.57 10.94
C LEU A 162 2.16 -4.29 11.84
N GLN A 163 2.91 -3.22 11.56
CA GLN A 163 3.94 -2.73 12.48
C GLN A 163 3.36 -2.38 13.85
N ARG A 164 2.21 -1.68 13.89
CA ARG A 164 1.52 -1.34 15.12
C ARG A 164 1.08 -2.59 15.87
N LEU A 165 0.37 -3.50 15.19
CA LEU A 165 -0.10 -4.76 15.76
C LEU A 165 1.03 -5.58 16.39
N THR A 166 2.19 -5.63 15.74
CA THR A 166 3.33 -6.45 16.16
C THR A 166 4.31 -5.76 17.09
N ASN A 167 3.94 -4.60 17.66
CA ASN A 167 4.81 -3.79 18.52
C ASN A 167 6.20 -3.52 17.91
N HIS A 168 6.24 -3.24 16.59
CA HIS A 168 7.45 -2.99 15.80
C HIS A 168 8.39 -4.19 15.64
N VAL A 169 7.96 -5.42 15.97
CA VAL A 169 8.72 -6.63 15.64
C VAL A 169 8.83 -6.81 14.12
N LEU A 170 7.77 -6.46 13.38
CA LEU A 170 7.80 -6.37 11.92
C LEU A 170 7.81 -4.89 11.51
N PRO A 171 8.93 -4.33 11.03
CA PRO A 171 9.02 -2.90 10.73
C PRO A 171 8.35 -2.54 9.39
N SER A 172 7.57 -1.46 9.40
CA SER A 172 7.15 -0.72 8.21
C SER A 172 8.36 0.06 7.72
N THR A 173 8.90 -0.33 6.57
CA THR A 173 10.19 0.19 6.10
C THR A 173 9.99 1.38 5.18
N THR A 174 10.66 2.49 5.49
CA THR A 174 10.67 3.67 4.61
C THR A 174 11.24 3.30 3.23
N HIS A 175 10.52 3.65 2.17
CA HIS A 175 10.92 3.40 0.79
C HIS A 175 10.61 4.61 -0.11
N ARG A 176 11.23 4.66 -1.29
CA ARG A 176 11.02 5.72 -2.30
C ARG A 176 11.16 5.18 -3.72
N VAL A 177 10.71 5.95 -4.70
CA VAL A 177 10.95 5.65 -6.13
C VAL A 177 11.72 6.80 -6.76
N VAL A 178 13.02 6.59 -7.03
CA VAL A 178 13.87 7.59 -7.70
C VAL A 178 13.57 7.69 -9.20
N ASN A 179 14.00 8.79 -9.81
CA ASN A 179 13.94 8.92 -11.27
C ASN A 179 14.78 7.82 -11.92
N PRO A 180 14.33 7.24 -13.04
CA PRO A 180 15.10 6.23 -13.74
C PRO A 180 16.38 6.85 -14.35
N ALA A 181 17.32 5.98 -14.73
CA ALA A 181 18.53 6.37 -15.44
C ALA A 181 18.19 7.17 -16.72
N PRO A 182 19.05 8.09 -17.18
CA PRO A 182 18.75 9.00 -18.31
C PRO A 182 18.17 8.31 -19.55
N GLU A 183 18.69 7.14 -19.90
CA GLU A 183 18.27 6.30 -21.03
C GLU A 183 16.84 5.74 -20.90
N ARG A 184 16.30 5.66 -19.68
CA ARG A 184 14.95 5.18 -19.39
C ARG A 184 13.93 6.31 -19.18
N ARG A 185 14.36 7.57 -19.13
CA ARG A 185 13.47 8.74 -18.86
C ARG A 185 12.45 8.98 -19.98
N GLY A 186 12.77 8.60 -21.22
CA GLY A 186 11.87 8.68 -22.38
C GLY A 186 10.74 7.66 -22.41
N PHE A 187 10.67 6.74 -21.43
CA PHE A 187 9.66 5.68 -21.39
C PHE A 187 8.68 5.89 -20.23
N ALA A 188 7.42 5.56 -20.49
CA ALA A 188 6.39 5.50 -19.46
C ALA A 188 6.69 4.35 -18.49
N ARG A 189 6.32 4.52 -17.21
CA ARG A 189 6.36 3.45 -16.21
C ARG A 189 4.96 3.20 -15.68
N TYR A 190 4.60 1.94 -15.62
CA TYR A 190 3.38 1.47 -14.97
C TYR A 190 3.74 0.76 -13.68
N SER A 191 2.89 0.91 -12.67
CA SER A 191 3.08 0.27 -11.37
C SER A 191 1.72 -0.06 -10.80
N THR A 192 1.56 -1.26 -10.25
CA THR A 192 0.25 -1.74 -9.75
C THR A 192 0.34 -2.26 -8.32
N PRO A 193 0.69 -1.42 -7.32
CA PRO A 193 0.69 -1.83 -5.93
C PRO A 193 -0.73 -2.19 -5.47
N PHE A 194 -0.81 -3.29 -4.73
CA PHE A 194 -2.00 -3.71 -4.00
C PHE A 194 -1.76 -3.54 -2.50
N PHE A 195 -2.54 -2.65 -1.88
CA PHE A 195 -2.46 -2.31 -0.48
C PHE A 195 -3.48 -3.12 0.30
N LEU A 196 -3.06 -4.23 0.92
CA LEU A 196 -3.94 -5.09 1.72
C LEU A 196 -4.19 -4.45 3.07
N HIS A 197 -5.45 -4.22 3.43
CA HIS A 197 -5.86 -3.62 4.71
C HIS A 197 -6.58 -4.63 5.61
N PHE A 198 -6.62 -4.32 6.91
CA PHE A 198 -7.57 -4.95 7.82
C PHE A 198 -9.01 -4.53 7.50
N ASN A 199 -9.98 -5.29 8.01
CA ASN A 199 -11.38 -4.90 8.05
C ASN A 199 -11.51 -3.55 8.76
N PRO A 200 -12.38 -2.64 8.30
CA PRO A 200 -12.52 -1.30 8.88
C PRO A 200 -12.70 -1.28 10.41
N ASP A 201 -13.43 -2.25 10.96
CA ASP A 201 -13.75 -2.36 12.38
C ASP A 201 -12.77 -3.18 13.21
N TYR A 202 -11.75 -3.76 12.59
CA TYR A 202 -10.75 -4.52 13.32
C TYR A 202 -9.99 -3.59 14.28
N VAL A 203 -9.98 -3.94 15.56
CA VAL A 203 -9.26 -3.21 16.59
C VAL A 203 -7.80 -3.66 16.59
N ILE A 204 -6.90 -2.75 16.23
CA ILE A 204 -5.46 -2.93 16.28
C ILE A 204 -5.00 -2.75 17.73
N GLU A 205 -4.93 -3.85 18.45
CA GLU A 205 -4.38 -3.97 19.79
C GLU A 205 -3.05 -4.73 19.75
N THR A 206 -2.04 -4.26 20.49
CA THR A 206 -0.70 -4.85 20.49
C THR A 206 -0.74 -6.35 20.83
N LEU A 207 -0.08 -7.17 20.02
CA LEU A 207 0.01 -8.60 20.27
C LEU A 207 0.76 -8.89 21.58
N PRO A 208 0.14 -9.59 22.56
CA PRO A 208 0.79 -9.88 23.84
C PRO A 208 2.13 -10.63 23.69
N SER A 209 2.26 -11.48 22.68
CA SER A 209 3.49 -12.22 22.38
C SER A 209 4.66 -11.35 21.92
N THR A 210 4.41 -10.09 21.58
CA THR A 210 5.43 -9.12 21.12
C THR A 210 5.84 -8.11 22.20
N ILE A 211 5.24 -8.22 23.39
CA ILE A 211 5.53 -7.39 24.56
C ILE A 211 6.52 -8.14 25.45
N THR A 212 7.71 -7.57 25.64
CA THR A 212 8.75 -8.09 26.54
C THR A 212 9.32 -6.96 27.40
N PRO A 213 10.12 -7.24 28.45
CA PRO A 213 10.82 -6.19 29.19
C PRO A 213 11.69 -5.28 28.30
N GLU A 214 12.28 -5.83 27.24
CA GLU A 214 13.13 -5.12 26.28
C GLU A 214 12.34 -4.45 25.14
N ASN A 215 11.12 -4.92 24.86
CA ASN A 215 10.17 -4.30 23.93
C ASN A 215 8.82 -4.09 24.63
N PRO A 216 8.70 -3.11 25.55
CA PRO A 216 7.45 -2.81 26.23
C PRO A 216 6.39 -2.37 25.23
N ASP A 217 5.12 -2.45 25.63
CA ASP A 217 4.01 -2.08 24.77
C ASP A 217 4.05 -0.58 24.42
N ARG A 218 4.33 -0.29 23.15
CA ARG A 218 4.41 1.08 22.62
C ARG A 218 3.04 1.74 22.53
N TYR A 219 1.97 0.96 22.59
CA TYR A 219 0.59 1.39 22.37
C TYR A 219 -0.32 1.03 23.55
N ALA A 220 0.24 0.90 24.76
CA ALA A 220 -0.49 0.52 25.96
C ALA A 220 -1.72 1.42 26.19
N GLY A 221 -2.91 0.81 26.25
CA GLY A 221 -4.18 1.51 26.42
C GLY A 221 -4.62 2.37 25.22
N GLN A 222 -3.97 2.20 24.07
CA GLN A 222 -4.22 2.98 22.84
C GLN A 222 -4.59 2.06 21.67
N SER A 223 -5.43 1.05 21.90
CA SER A 223 -6.04 0.29 20.80
C SER A 223 -6.83 1.21 19.87
N ILE A 224 -6.82 0.94 18.57
CA ILE A 224 -7.47 1.79 17.56
C ILE A 224 -8.10 0.93 16.46
N MET A 225 -9.29 1.30 15.98
CA MET A 225 -9.89 0.63 14.82
C MET A 225 -9.05 0.88 13.56
N ALA A 226 -9.00 -0.08 12.64
CA ALA A 226 -8.20 0.03 11.43
C ALA A 226 -8.60 1.24 10.57
N GLU A 227 -9.91 1.52 10.45
CA GLU A 227 -10.39 2.69 9.71
C GLU A 227 -10.02 4.02 10.39
N ASP A 228 -10.05 4.08 11.72
CA ASP A 228 -9.63 5.26 12.47
C ASP A 228 -8.13 5.50 12.31
N PHE A 229 -7.33 4.43 12.32
CA PHE A 229 -5.89 4.50 12.07
C PHE A 229 -5.60 4.96 10.64
N LEU A 230 -6.31 4.41 9.64
CA LEU A 230 -6.21 4.88 8.25
C LEU A 230 -6.54 6.37 8.15
N THR A 231 -7.65 6.81 8.75
CA THR A 231 -8.07 8.21 8.76
C THR A 231 -7.04 9.11 9.45
N GLN A 232 -6.49 8.68 10.58
CA GLN A 232 -5.42 9.40 11.28
C GLN A 232 -4.21 9.58 10.37
N ARG A 233 -3.72 8.50 9.75
CA ARG A 233 -2.52 8.54 8.91
C ARG A 233 -2.73 9.37 7.65
N LEU A 234 -3.89 9.26 6.99
CA LEU A 234 -4.25 10.07 5.83
C LEU A 234 -4.25 11.58 6.15
N LYS A 235 -4.73 11.98 7.33
CA LYS A 235 -4.65 13.38 7.80
C LYS A 235 -3.21 13.82 8.05
N GLU A 236 -2.40 12.98 8.68
CA GLU A 236 -0.97 13.27 8.95
C GLU A 236 -0.16 13.47 7.65
N ILE A 237 -0.54 12.78 6.57
CA ILE A 237 0.06 12.94 5.24
C ILE A 237 -0.71 13.89 4.31
N ARG A 238 -1.73 14.61 4.82
CA ARG A 238 -2.52 15.62 4.10
C ARG A 238 -3.24 15.12 2.85
N LEU A 239 -3.70 13.87 2.86
CA LEU A 239 -4.58 13.30 1.83
C LEU A 239 -6.08 13.36 2.19
N LEU A 240 -6.39 13.90 3.38
CA LEU A 240 -7.73 14.24 3.88
C LEU A 240 -7.75 15.64 4.48
#